data_AF-A0A420PRI7-F1
#
_entry.id   AF-A0A420PRI7-F1
#
_cell.length_a   1.000
_cell.length_b   1.000
_cell.length_c   1.000
_cell.angle_alpha   90.00
_cell.angle_beta   90.00
_cell.angle_gamma   90.00
#
_symmetry.space_group_name_H-M   'P 1'
#
loop_
_entity.id
_entity.type
_entity.pdbx_description
1 polymer ?
#
loop_
_entity_poly.entity_id
_entity_poly.type
_entity_poly.pdbx_seq_one_letter_code
_entity_poly.pdbx_strand_id
1 'polypeptide(L)'
;MKDHGSACTILEKFSFVYARRDGFPEDDIVSWGPAGKNEDIYEVADKTYLNASLLLGGLARVLPPNHLPIDKEGRSKFKEDQIILSEFFTEAVMVARIVPNYPVEDEFIRGIRELDTTGNIPFHLVYATQILLDVHHIIRDRTSSAVDSLLKHTTTMDSELSSHIDFHENLKIENWPALNEGALCEFDQSLQ
;
A
#
# COMPACT_ATOMS: atom_id res chain seq x y z
N MET A 1 -5.84 1.81 -39.82
CA MET A 1 -6.13 0.97 -38.65
C MET A 1 -7.48 1.39 -38.12
N LYS A 2 -8.40 0.45 -37.85
CA LYS A 2 -9.65 0.79 -37.17
C LYS A 2 -9.30 1.27 -35.76
N ASP A 3 -9.91 2.36 -35.35
CA ASP A 3 -9.76 2.92 -34.00
C ASP A 3 -10.29 1.89 -33.00
N HIS A 4 -9.40 1.15 -32.34
CA HIS A 4 -9.76 0.03 -31.47
C HIS A 4 -10.20 0.47 -30.07
N GLY A 5 -10.41 1.78 -29.87
CA GLY A 5 -10.59 2.38 -28.56
C GLY A 5 -9.25 2.48 -27.82
N SER A 6 -9.19 3.38 -26.84
CA SER A 6 -8.03 3.51 -25.95
C SER A 6 -7.70 2.18 -25.25
N ALA A 7 -6.49 2.05 -24.68
CA ALA A 7 -6.09 0.87 -23.90
C ALA A 7 -7.16 0.47 -22.86
N CYS A 8 -7.80 1.46 -22.23
CA CYS A 8 -8.89 1.26 -21.28
C CYS A 8 -10.07 0.46 -21.87
N THR A 9 -10.49 0.76 -23.09
CA THR A 9 -11.63 0.09 -23.75
C THR A 9 -11.35 -1.39 -24.05
N ILE A 10 -10.10 -1.71 -24.36
CA ILE A 10 -9.68 -3.11 -24.56
C ILE A 10 -9.69 -3.84 -23.22
N LEU A 11 -9.18 -3.21 -22.16
CA LEU A 11 -9.13 -3.78 -20.82
C LEU A 11 -10.52 -3.95 -20.20
N GLU A 12 -11.45 -3.02 -20.43
CA GLU A 12 -12.85 -3.15 -20.03
C GLU A 12 -13.49 -4.41 -20.62
N LYS A 13 -13.34 -4.61 -21.93
CA LYS A 13 -13.86 -5.79 -22.63
C LYS A 13 -13.20 -7.08 -22.14
N PHE A 14 -11.89 -7.04 -21.93
CA PHE A 14 -11.15 -8.20 -21.43
C PHE A 14 -11.60 -8.58 -20.01
N SER A 15 -11.72 -7.59 -19.13
CA SER A 15 -12.22 -7.76 -17.75
C SER A 15 -13.64 -8.30 -17.73
N PHE A 16 -14.50 -7.80 -18.62
CA PHE A 16 -15.86 -8.29 -18.76
C PHE A 16 -15.88 -9.79 -19.13
N VAL A 17 -15.13 -10.19 -20.16
CA VAL A 17 -15.06 -11.59 -20.59
C VAL A 17 -14.49 -12.48 -19.48
N TYR A 18 -13.45 -12.00 -18.78
CA TYR A 18 -12.83 -12.72 -17.67
C TYR A 18 -13.81 -12.91 -16.51
N ALA A 19 -14.51 -11.86 -16.08
CA ALA A 19 -15.51 -11.93 -15.02
C ALA A 19 -16.70 -12.84 -15.39
N ARG A 20 -17.18 -12.78 -16.64
CA ARG A 20 -18.23 -13.70 -17.11
C ARG A 20 -17.78 -15.16 -17.08
N ARG A 21 -16.52 -15.45 -17.42
CA ARG A 21 -15.95 -16.80 -17.34
C ARG A 21 -15.89 -17.31 -15.89
N ASP A 22 -15.57 -16.44 -14.95
CA ASP A 22 -15.45 -16.77 -13.53
C ASP A 22 -16.83 -16.81 -12.81
N GLY A 23 -17.93 -16.60 -13.55
CA GLY A 23 -19.30 -16.85 -13.09
C GLY A 23 -20.03 -15.62 -12.54
N PHE A 24 -19.43 -14.42 -12.64
CA PHE A 24 -20.07 -13.20 -12.17
C PHE A 24 -21.31 -12.84 -13.03
N PRO A 25 -22.40 -12.38 -12.40
CA PRO A 25 -23.58 -11.91 -13.13
C PRO A 25 -23.26 -10.62 -13.88
N GLU A 26 -23.90 -10.42 -15.03
CA GLU A 26 -23.60 -9.30 -15.92
C GLU A 26 -23.85 -7.95 -15.26
N ASP A 27 -24.92 -7.82 -14.48
CA ASP A 27 -25.28 -6.60 -13.77
C ASP A 27 -24.20 -6.16 -12.79
N ASP A 28 -23.54 -7.11 -12.12
CA ASP A 28 -22.45 -6.84 -11.19
C ASP A 28 -21.19 -6.33 -11.93
N ILE A 29 -20.88 -6.93 -13.08
CA ILE A 29 -19.73 -6.55 -13.90
C ILE A 29 -19.94 -5.17 -14.53
N VAL A 30 -21.14 -4.90 -15.04
CA VAL A 30 -21.48 -3.62 -15.70
C VAL A 30 -21.63 -2.49 -14.69
N SER A 31 -22.07 -2.80 -13.46
CA SER A 31 -22.12 -1.82 -12.37
C SER A 31 -20.75 -1.57 -11.71
N TRP A 32 -19.71 -2.29 -12.13
CA TRP A 32 -18.36 -2.06 -11.65
C TRP A 32 -17.85 -0.67 -12.01
N GLY A 33 -17.23 -0.03 -11.04
CA GLY A 33 -16.51 1.21 -11.21
C GLY A 33 -15.72 1.56 -9.93
N PRO A 34 -14.98 2.67 -9.92
CA PRO A 34 -14.23 3.14 -8.76
C PRO A 34 -15.04 3.28 -7.45
N ALA A 35 -16.37 3.42 -7.57
CA ALA A 35 -17.32 3.50 -6.46
C ALA A 35 -18.06 2.17 -6.17
N GLY A 36 -17.71 1.10 -6.89
CA GLY A 36 -18.30 -0.22 -6.75
C GLY A 36 -18.01 -0.85 -5.38
N LYS A 37 -18.98 -1.58 -4.84
CA LYS A 37 -18.88 -2.20 -3.50
C LYS A 37 -18.46 -3.67 -3.52
N ASN A 38 -18.29 -4.26 -4.70
CA ASN A 38 -18.00 -5.69 -4.84
C ASN A 38 -16.48 -5.93 -4.91
N GLU A 39 -15.90 -6.40 -3.80
CA GLU A 39 -14.45 -6.68 -3.70
C GLU A 39 -14.00 -7.82 -4.63
N ASP A 40 -14.86 -8.80 -4.93
CA ASP A 40 -14.49 -9.89 -5.82
C ASP A 40 -14.31 -9.39 -7.26
N ILE A 41 -15.09 -8.39 -7.67
CA ILE A 41 -14.94 -7.75 -8.98
C ILE A 41 -13.70 -6.85 -9.01
N TYR A 42 -13.33 -6.24 -7.89
CA TYR A 42 -12.07 -5.51 -7.77
C TYR A 42 -10.89 -6.43 -8.10
N GLU A 43 -10.85 -7.62 -7.50
CA GLU A 43 -9.78 -8.61 -7.74
C GLU A 43 -9.74 -9.08 -9.20
N VAL A 44 -10.89 -9.17 -9.87
CA VAL A 44 -10.93 -9.44 -11.31
C VAL A 44 -10.36 -8.28 -12.10
N ALA A 45 -10.81 -7.05 -11.82
CA ALA A 45 -10.37 -5.83 -12.50
C ALA A 45 -8.87 -5.53 -12.25
N ASP A 46 -8.33 -5.95 -11.12
CA ASP A 46 -6.91 -5.86 -10.80
C ASP A 46 -6.08 -6.82 -11.66
N LYS A 47 -6.47 -8.11 -11.70
CA LYS A 47 -5.82 -9.14 -12.54
C LYS A 47 -5.85 -8.84 -14.03
N THR A 48 -6.83 -8.06 -14.47
CA THR A 48 -6.98 -7.65 -15.87
C THR A 48 -6.46 -6.26 -16.16
N TYR A 49 -5.73 -5.63 -15.22
CA TYR A 49 -5.13 -4.30 -15.35
C TYR A 49 -6.16 -3.15 -15.51
N LEU A 50 -7.44 -3.44 -15.35
CA LEU A 50 -8.51 -2.45 -15.50
C LEU A 50 -8.45 -1.41 -14.39
N ASN A 51 -8.17 -1.81 -13.15
CA ASN A 51 -8.04 -0.86 -12.03
C ASN A 51 -6.90 0.12 -12.27
N ALA A 52 -5.71 -0.35 -12.64
CA ALA A 52 -4.58 0.50 -13.00
C ALA A 52 -4.94 1.49 -14.13
N SER A 53 -5.65 1.02 -15.17
CA SER A 53 -6.11 1.87 -16.27
C SER A 53 -7.12 2.94 -15.82
N LEU A 54 -8.07 2.58 -14.95
CA LEU A 54 -9.08 3.49 -14.42
C LEU A 54 -8.43 4.56 -13.51
N LEU A 55 -7.49 4.15 -12.66
CA LEU A 55 -6.74 5.05 -11.78
C LEU A 55 -5.92 6.08 -12.59
N LEU A 56 -5.15 5.62 -13.58
CA LEU A 56 -4.45 6.50 -14.52
C LEU A 56 -5.41 7.41 -15.28
N GLY A 57 -6.56 6.90 -15.71
CA GLY A 57 -7.61 7.69 -16.37
C GLY A 57 -8.13 8.82 -15.49
N GLY A 58 -8.35 8.55 -14.20
CA GLY A 58 -8.73 9.56 -13.21
C GLY A 58 -7.64 10.62 -13.03
N LEU A 59 -6.38 10.20 -12.84
CA LEU A 59 -5.25 11.10 -12.65
C LEU A 59 -4.92 11.92 -13.91
N ALA A 60 -5.05 11.33 -15.09
CA ALA A 60 -4.83 12.03 -16.34
C ALA A 60 -5.86 13.15 -16.59
N ARG A 61 -7.08 13.02 -16.05
CA ARG A 61 -8.11 14.07 -16.15
C ARG A 61 -7.82 15.28 -15.25
N VAL A 62 -7.06 15.10 -14.18
CA VAL A 62 -6.63 16.19 -13.27
C VAL A 62 -5.27 16.79 -13.65
N LEU A 63 -4.64 16.32 -14.73
CA LEU A 63 -3.43 16.92 -15.31
C LEU A 63 -3.54 18.35 -15.89
N PRO A 64 -4.70 19.03 -16.04
CA PRO A 64 -4.70 20.46 -16.33
C PRO A 64 -3.89 21.23 -15.27
N PRO A 65 -3.29 22.38 -15.61
CA PRO A 65 -2.23 23.03 -14.81
C PRO A 65 -2.51 23.34 -13.33
N ASN A 66 -3.75 23.18 -12.85
CA ASN A 66 -4.22 23.72 -11.57
C ASN A 66 -5.15 22.79 -10.76
N HIS A 67 -5.07 21.46 -10.92
CA HIS A 67 -5.89 20.56 -10.09
C HIS A 67 -5.07 19.47 -9.40
N LEU A 68 -4.99 19.57 -8.08
CA LEU A 68 -4.58 18.46 -7.23
C LEU A 68 -5.79 17.53 -7.07
N PRO A 69 -5.67 16.22 -7.35
CA PRO A 69 -6.74 15.28 -7.07
C PRO A 69 -6.88 15.13 -5.56
N ILE A 70 -7.86 15.83 -5.00
CA ILE A 70 -8.41 15.50 -3.69
C ILE A 70 -9.86 15.14 -3.94
N ASP A 71 -10.14 13.84 -4.05
CA ASP A 71 -11.51 13.37 -3.96
C ASP A 71 -11.70 12.41 -2.78
N LYS A 72 -12.84 12.60 -2.12
CA LYS A 72 -13.23 11.99 -0.86
C LYS A 72 -14.28 10.92 -1.14
N GLU A 73 -14.25 9.89 -0.28
CA GLU A 73 -15.24 8.81 -0.13
C GLU A 73 -15.24 7.65 -1.16
N GLY A 74 -14.24 6.76 -0.98
CA GLY A 74 -14.32 5.32 -1.24
C GLY A 74 -13.61 4.54 -0.11
N ARG A 75 -13.94 3.26 0.14
CA ARG A 75 -13.17 2.31 1.01
C ARG A 75 -12.65 1.16 0.13
N SER A 76 -11.56 0.44 0.40
CA SER A 76 -10.32 0.69 1.16
C SER A 76 -9.11 0.51 0.22
N LYS A 77 -9.12 -0.53 -0.65
CA LYS A 77 -8.05 -0.82 -1.62
C LYS A 77 -7.99 0.16 -2.79
N PHE A 78 -9.06 0.36 -3.57
CA PHE A 78 -9.03 1.30 -4.71
C PHE A 78 -8.58 2.71 -4.32
N LYS A 79 -9.07 3.20 -3.17
CA LYS A 79 -8.69 4.51 -2.65
C LYS A 79 -7.24 4.53 -2.14
N GLU A 80 -6.79 3.45 -1.52
CA GLU A 80 -5.39 3.30 -1.14
C GLU A 80 -4.49 3.32 -2.38
N ASP A 81 -4.81 2.54 -3.41
CA ASP A 81 -4.10 2.49 -4.68
C ASP A 81 -4.11 3.84 -5.38
N GLN A 82 -5.23 4.57 -5.28
CA GLN A 82 -5.32 5.95 -5.76
C GLN A 82 -4.37 6.88 -5.00
N ILE A 83 -4.28 6.77 -3.68
CA ILE A 83 -3.35 7.58 -2.86
C ILE A 83 -1.90 7.25 -3.26
N ILE A 84 -1.54 5.97 -3.25
CA ILE A 84 -0.20 5.49 -3.63
C ILE A 84 0.15 6.02 -5.02
N LEU A 85 -0.71 5.77 -6.00
CA LEU A 85 -0.44 6.18 -7.37
C LEU A 85 -0.37 7.70 -7.52
N SER A 86 -1.21 8.46 -6.81
CA SER A 86 -1.22 9.94 -6.92
C SER A 86 0.11 10.58 -6.51
N GLU A 87 0.79 10.01 -5.52
CA GLU A 87 2.10 10.48 -5.05
C GLU A 87 3.15 10.29 -6.17
N PHE A 88 3.32 9.04 -6.65
CA PHE A 88 4.28 8.73 -7.72
C PHE A 88 3.95 9.41 -9.04
N PHE A 89 2.67 9.49 -9.39
CA PHE A 89 2.22 10.11 -10.64
C PHE A 89 2.58 11.59 -10.67
N THR A 90 2.37 12.31 -9.57
CA THR A 90 2.69 13.74 -9.49
C THR A 90 4.20 13.98 -9.65
N GLU A 91 5.02 13.16 -9.00
CA GLU A 91 6.48 13.23 -9.13
C GLU A 91 6.95 12.91 -10.56
N ALA A 92 6.42 11.85 -11.17
CA ALA A 92 6.77 11.46 -12.53
C ALA A 92 6.38 12.54 -13.56
N VAL A 93 5.20 13.17 -13.38
CA VAL A 93 4.75 14.29 -14.22
C VAL A 93 5.66 15.51 -14.06
N MET A 94 6.06 15.82 -12.83
CA MET A 94 7.01 16.90 -12.55
C MET A 94 8.35 16.65 -13.24
N VAL A 95 8.88 15.42 -13.15
CA VAL A 95 10.11 15.03 -13.86
C VAL A 95 9.93 15.16 -15.37
N ALA A 96 8.82 14.66 -15.92
CA ALA A 96 8.53 14.70 -17.34
C ALA A 96 8.46 16.14 -17.90
N ARG A 97 7.85 17.07 -17.16
CA ARG A 97 7.61 18.45 -17.60
C ARG A 97 8.74 19.42 -17.28
N ILE A 98 9.35 19.30 -16.10
CA ILE A 98 10.31 20.30 -15.60
C ILE A 98 11.77 19.91 -15.90
N VAL A 99 12.05 18.61 -16.03
CA VAL A 99 13.40 18.10 -16.25
C VAL A 99 13.51 17.46 -17.63
N PRO A 100 13.65 18.27 -18.71
CA PRO A 100 13.59 17.78 -20.09
C PRO A 100 14.68 16.76 -20.44
N ASN A 101 15.82 16.80 -19.73
CA ASN A 101 16.95 15.88 -19.93
C ASN A 101 17.18 14.98 -18.71
N TYR A 102 16.10 14.54 -18.04
CA TYR A 102 16.25 13.60 -16.93
C TYR A 102 16.98 12.32 -17.41
N PRO A 103 18.12 11.94 -16.80
CA PRO A 103 19.05 10.97 -17.38
C PRO A 103 18.60 9.51 -17.21
N VAL A 104 17.59 9.25 -16.38
CA VAL A 104 17.05 7.91 -16.11
C VAL A 104 15.63 7.87 -16.64
N GLU A 105 15.33 6.94 -17.54
CA GLU A 105 13.99 6.79 -18.09
C GLU A 105 13.56 5.34 -17.94
N ASP A 106 12.72 5.07 -16.94
CA ASP A 106 12.03 3.80 -16.81
C ASP A 106 10.73 3.81 -17.61
N GLU A 107 10.06 2.65 -17.65
CA GLU A 107 8.81 2.46 -18.39
C GLU A 107 7.67 3.34 -17.88
N PHE A 108 7.66 3.66 -16.58
CA PHE A 108 6.63 4.50 -15.99
C PHE A 108 6.82 5.97 -16.41
N ILE A 109 8.01 6.53 -16.23
CA ILE A 109 8.35 7.90 -16.64
C ILE A 109 8.19 8.07 -18.16
N ARG A 110 8.64 7.08 -18.94
CA ARG A 110 8.45 7.06 -20.40
C ARG A 110 6.97 7.09 -20.77
N GLY A 111 6.16 6.29 -20.09
CA GLY A 111 4.71 6.26 -20.26
C GLY A 111 4.03 7.58 -19.90
N ILE A 112 4.46 8.23 -18.82
CA ILE A 112 3.95 9.55 -18.41
C ILE A 112 4.31 10.62 -19.45
N ARG A 113 5.51 10.61 -20.03
CA ARG A 113 5.89 11.53 -21.12
C ARG A 113 5.03 11.34 -22.37
N GLU A 114 4.78 10.09 -22.74
CA GLU A 114 3.90 9.77 -23.86
C GLU A 114 2.46 10.20 -23.59
N LEU A 115 1.96 9.98 -22.36
CA LEU A 115 0.66 10.48 -21.91
C LEU A 115 0.58 12.00 -21.98
N ASP A 116 1.59 12.72 -21.48
CA ASP A 116 1.63 14.19 -21.48
C ASP A 116 1.67 14.75 -22.91
N THR A 117 2.39 14.08 -23.82
CA THR A 117 2.53 14.51 -25.21
C THR A 117 1.31 14.19 -26.06
N THR A 118 0.72 13.00 -25.87
CA THR A 118 -0.34 12.48 -26.76
C THR A 118 -1.74 12.62 -26.18
N GLY A 119 -1.87 12.85 -24.87
CA GLY A 119 -3.13 12.79 -24.14
C GLY A 119 -3.71 11.38 -23.97
N ASN A 120 -3.02 10.35 -24.49
CA ASN A 120 -3.48 8.96 -24.45
C ASN A 120 -2.67 8.16 -23.44
N ILE A 121 -3.34 7.28 -22.69
CA ILE A 121 -2.67 6.35 -21.77
C ILE A 121 -2.13 5.17 -22.58
N PRO A 122 -0.80 5.03 -22.72
CA PRO A 122 -0.24 3.90 -23.44
C PRO A 122 -0.34 2.63 -22.58
N PHE A 123 -0.50 1.47 -23.24
CA PHE A 123 -0.67 0.20 -22.53
C PHE A 123 0.51 -0.16 -21.62
N HIS A 124 1.73 0.17 -22.03
CA HIS A 124 2.93 -0.09 -21.21
C HIS A 124 2.93 0.73 -19.90
N LEU A 125 2.33 1.93 -19.89
CA LEU A 125 2.14 2.70 -18.66
C LEU A 125 1.16 2.02 -17.71
N VAL A 126 0.06 1.45 -18.25
CA VAL A 126 -0.90 0.68 -17.44
C VAL A 126 -0.20 -0.52 -16.80
N TYR A 127 0.62 -1.23 -17.56
CA TYR A 127 1.37 -2.38 -17.06
C TYR A 127 2.40 -1.98 -15.99
N ALA A 128 3.18 -0.92 -16.23
CA ALA A 128 4.14 -0.39 -15.26
C ALA A 128 3.44 0.07 -13.96
N THR A 129 2.25 0.66 -14.08
CA THR A 129 1.42 1.06 -12.95
C THR A 129 0.98 -0.13 -12.11
N GLN A 130 0.53 -1.22 -12.75
CA GLN A 130 0.17 -2.43 -12.02
C GLN A 130 1.37 -3.00 -11.26
N ILE A 131 2.54 -3.08 -11.90
CA ILE A 131 3.76 -3.55 -11.22
C ILE A 131 4.09 -2.68 -10.00
N LEU A 132 3.97 -1.35 -10.13
CA LEU A 132 4.21 -0.42 -9.02
C LEU A 132 3.27 -0.69 -7.85
N LEU A 133 1.98 -0.86 -8.11
CA LEU A 133 0.97 -1.17 -7.08
C LEU A 133 1.24 -2.54 -6.43
N ASP A 134 1.51 -3.58 -7.24
CA ASP A 134 1.82 -4.92 -6.75
C ASP A 134 3.05 -4.92 -5.83
N VAL A 135 4.12 -4.22 -6.23
CA VAL A 135 5.34 -4.07 -5.41
C VAL A 135 5.01 -3.38 -4.09
N HIS A 136 4.20 -2.33 -4.12
CA HIS A 136 3.79 -1.61 -2.91
C HIS A 136 3.00 -2.52 -1.96
N HIS A 137 2.05 -3.30 -2.47
CA HIS A 137 1.29 -4.25 -1.66
C HIS A 137 2.18 -5.35 -1.06
N ILE A 138 3.11 -5.93 -1.83
CA ILE A 138 4.05 -6.95 -1.34
C ILE A 138 4.93 -6.41 -0.22
N ILE A 139 5.48 -5.20 -0.38
CA ILE A 139 6.35 -4.59 0.64
C ILE A 139 5.56 -4.28 1.90
N ARG A 140 4.35 -3.73 1.76
CA ARG A 140 3.47 -3.41 2.89
C ARG A 140 3.14 -4.63 3.71
N ASP A 141 2.68 -5.71 3.08
CA ASP A 141 2.28 -6.93 3.77
C ASP A 141 3.44 -7.54 4.57
N ARG A 142 4.68 -7.48 4.03
CA ARG A 142 5.89 -7.89 4.75
C ARG A 142 6.26 -6.95 5.90
N THR A 143 6.09 -5.65 5.72
CA THR A 143 6.43 -4.64 6.74
C THR A 143 5.49 -4.73 7.94
N SER A 144 4.18 -4.87 7.70
CA SER A 144 3.20 -5.10 8.77
C SER A 144 3.53 -6.35 9.57
N SER A 145 3.87 -7.46 8.91
CA SER A 145 4.28 -8.70 9.59
C SER A 145 5.53 -8.54 10.45
N ALA A 146 6.53 -7.77 9.98
CA ALA A 146 7.75 -7.52 10.74
C ALA A 146 7.47 -6.68 12.00
N VAL A 147 6.65 -5.63 11.88
CA VAL A 147 6.25 -4.78 13.01
C VAL A 147 5.42 -5.56 14.03
N ASP A 148 4.46 -6.37 13.56
CA ASP A 148 3.64 -7.22 14.44
C ASP A 148 4.50 -8.22 15.21
N SER A 149 5.49 -8.83 14.55
CA SER A 149 6.45 -9.73 15.18
C SER A 149 7.29 -9.01 16.23
N LEU A 150 7.76 -7.79 15.94
CA LEU A 150 8.53 -6.98 16.88
C LEU A 150 7.70 -6.60 18.11
N LEU A 151 6.46 -6.14 17.90
CA LEU A 151 5.53 -5.80 18.97
C LEU A 151 5.27 -7.03 19.85
N LYS A 152 4.99 -8.18 19.23
CA LYS A 152 4.77 -9.44 19.94
C LYS A 152 5.97 -9.79 20.84
N HIS A 153 7.18 -9.77 20.30
CA HIS A 153 8.38 -10.07 21.08
C HIS A 153 8.60 -9.07 22.21
N THR A 154 8.37 -7.78 21.96
CA THR A 154 8.52 -6.73 22.97
C THR A 154 7.52 -6.93 24.12
N THR A 155 6.26 -7.22 23.81
CA THR A 155 5.23 -7.52 24.83
C THR A 155 5.54 -8.79 25.61
N THR A 156 6.10 -9.82 24.97
CA THR A 156 6.57 -11.03 25.68
C THR A 156 7.70 -10.70 26.64
N MET A 157 8.70 -9.93 26.22
CA MET A 157 9.80 -9.51 27.09
C MET A 157 9.31 -8.69 28.29
N ASP A 158 8.38 -7.76 28.06
CA ASP A 158 7.79 -6.93 29.12
C ASP A 158 7.04 -7.77 30.16
N SER A 159 6.26 -8.75 29.70
CA SER A 159 5.55 -9.70 30.56
C SER A 159 6.49 -10.61 31.35
N GLU A 160 7.55 -11.12 30.72
CA GLU A 160 8.56 -11.95 31.38
C GLU A 160 9.35 -11.17 32.43
N LEU A 161 9.76 -9.94 32.10
CA LEU A 161 10.45 -9.05 33.05
C LEU A 161 9.55 -8.68 34.22
N SER A 162 8.28 -8.33 33.96
CA SER A 162 7.30 -8.01 35.01
C SER A 162 7.10 -9.22 35.93
N SER A 163 6.88 -10.41 35.36
CA SER A 163 6.73 -11.65 36.13
C SER A 163 7.98 -12.01 36.93
N HIS A 164 9.17 -11.75 36.38
CA HIS A 164 10.43 -11.94 37.08
C HIS A 164 10.58 -10.96 38.25
N ILE A 165 10.24 -9.68 38.05
CA ILE A 165 10.24 -8.67 39.12
C ILE A 165 9.25 -9.07 40.23
N ASP A 166 8.01 -9.42 39.87
CA ASP A 166 6.97 -9.84 40.82
C ASP A 166 7.39 -11.09 41.63
N PHE A 167 8.02 -12.06 40.95
CA PHE A 167 8.55 -13.26 41.62
C PHE A 167 9.64 -12.91 42.63
N HIS A 168 10.51 -11.96 42.29
CA HIS A 168 11.63 -11.56 43.15
C HIS A 168 11.25 -10.55 44.24
N GLU A 169 10.14 -9.83 44.10
CA GLU A 169 9.70 -8.78 45.05
C GLU A 169 9.58 -9.32 46.48
N ASN A 170 9.14 -10.56 46.64
CA ASN A 170 8.88 -11.18 47.95
C ASN A 170 9.71 -12.45 48.20
N LEU A 171 10.76 -12.68 47.41
CA LEU A 171 11.53 -13.92 47.48
C LEU A 171 12.45 -13.95 48.71
N LYS A 172 12.03 -14.63 49.77
CA LYS A 172 12.92 -14.98 50.88
C LYS A 172 13.65 -16.28 50.55
N ILE A 173 14.95 -16.20 50.35
CA ILE A 173 15.80 -17.39 50.18
C ILE A 173 15.85 -18.09 51.55
N GLU A 174 15.26 -19.29 51.68
CA GLU A 174 15.16 -20.03 52.97
C GLU A 174 16.52 -20.22 53.67
N ASN A 175 17.61 -20.32 52.90
CA ASN A 175 18.97 -20.49 53.41
C ASN A 175 19.79 -19.18 53.40
N TRP A 176 19.14 -18.01 53.35
CA TRP A 176 19.82 -16.73 53.37
C TRP A 176 20.49 -16.49 54.73
N PRO A 177 21.81 -16.27 54.79
CA PRO A 177 22.48 -15.94 56.04
C PRO A 177 22.01 -14.58 56.56
N ALA A 178 21.69 -14.47 57.85
CA ALA A 178 21.26 -13.22 58.49
C ALA A 178 22.27 -12.05 58.32
N LEU A 179 23.56 -12.36 58.10
CA LEU A 179 24.59 -11.35 57.77
C LEU A 179 24.28 -10.59 56.47
N ASN A 180 23.67 -11.24 55.48
CA ASN A 180 23.37 -10.63 54.20
C ASN A 180 22.12 -9.74 54.26
N GLU A 181 21.18 -10.00 55.18
CA GLU A 181 20.05 -9.10 55.46
C GLU A 181 20.53 -7.78 56.09
N GLY A 182 21.51 -7.85 56.99
CA GLY A 182 22.16 -6.65 57.54
C GLY A 182 22.82 -5.79 56.45
N ALA A 183 23.54 -6.42 55.53
CA ALA A 183 24.19 -5.72 54.42
C ALA A 183 23.21 -5.06 53.44
N LEU A 184 22.04 -5.69 53.19
CA LEU A 184 20.99 -5.10 52.36
C LEU A 184 20.35 -3.88 53.03
N CYS A 185 20.08 -3.92 54.35
CA CYS A 185 19.55 -2.79 55.10
C CYS A 185 20.52 -1.58 55.11
N GLU A 186 21.83 -1.82 55.25
CA GLU A 186 22.84 -0.76 55.17
C GLU A 186 22.93 -0.16 53.77
N PHE A 187 22.82 -0.98 52.73
CA PHE A 187 22.81 -0.52 51.34
C PHE A 187 21.59 0.34 51.01
N ASP A 188 20.39 -0.07 51.44
CA ASP A 188 19.14 0.66 51.20
C ASP A 188 19.13 2.04 51.89
N GLN A 189 19.70 2.12 53.10
CA GLN A 189 19.90 3.39 53.82
C GLN A 189 20.91 4.33 53.14
N SER A 190 21.82 3.79 52.32
CA SER A 190 22.81 4.60 51.59
C SER A 190 22.30 5.19 50.27
N LEU A 191 21.15 4.70 49.78
CA LEU A 191 20.50 5.17 48.55
C LEU A 191 19.43 6.25 48.79
N GLN A 192 19.07 6.53 50.05
CA GLN A 192 18.21 7.65 50.47
C GLN A 192 19.04 8.90 50.80
#